data_AF-A0A0H3NQL1-F1
#
_entry.id   AF-A0A0H3NQL1-F1
#
_cell.length_a   1.000
_cell.length_b   1.000
_cell.length_c   1.000
_cell.angle_alpha   90.00
_cell.angle_beta   90.00
_cell.angle_gamma   90.00
#
_symmetry.space_group_name_H-M   'P 1'
#
loop_
_entity.id
_entity.type
_entity.pdbx_description
1 polymer ?
#
loop_
_entity_poly.entity_id
_entity_poly.type
_entity_poly.pdbx_seq_one_letter_code
_entity_poly.pdbx_strand_id
1 'polypeptide(L)'
;MKKLTLKEMTESEQRDVKTQLDKARINLGRALTNSEQNKVKDEAIEKIMNAREQIAKLTRVERKPKKQHQALPLLAGLPRSAHVHHGNNLH
;
A
#
# COMPACT_ATOMS: atom_id res chain seq x y z
N MET A 1 -10.77 -13.31 -26.33
CA MET A 1 -10.34 -12.91 -24.97
C MET A 1 -11.55 -12.31 -24.26
N LYS A 2 -11.94 -12.83 -23.08
CA LYS A 2 -13.07 -12.29 -22.32
C LYS A 2 -12.72 -10.87 -21.87
N LYS A 3 -13.42 -9.86 -22.40
CA LYS A 3 -13.29 -8.47 -21.95
C LYS A 3 -13.86 -8.39 -20.53
N LEU A 4 -13.07 -7.88 -19.59
CA LEU A 4 -13.51 -7.60 -18.23
C LEU A 4 -14.72 -6.67 -18.31
N THR A 5 -15.88 -7.18 -17.91
CA THR A 5 -17.10 -6.37 -17.97
C THR A 5 -17.14 -5.44 -16.77
N LEU A 6 -17.77 -4.26 -16.90
CA LEU A 6 -17.91 -3.28 -15.80
C LEU A 6 -18.39 -3.91 -14.47
N LYS A 7 -19.16 -5.01 -14.53
CA LYS A 7 -19.65 -5.77 -13.38
C LYS A 7 -18.56 -6.52 -12.60
N GLU A 8 -17.44 -6.84 -13.24
CA GLU A 8 -16.29 -7.52 -12.62
C GLU A 8 -15.25 -6.54 -12.08
N MET A 9 -15.45 -5.24 -12.31
CA MET A 9 -14.59 -4.16 -11.82
C MET A 9 -14.99 -3.76 -10.40
N THR A 10 -14.00 -3.54 -9.54
CA THR A 10 -14.20 -2.94 -8.21
C THR A 10 -14.70 -1.50 -8.32
N GLU A 11 -15.30 -0.95 -7.25
CA GLU A 11 -15.81 0.44 -7.27
C GLU A 11 -14.73 1.46 -7.64
N SER A 12 -13.50 1.29 -7.13
CA SER A 12 -12.37 2.15 -7.46
C SER A 12 -12.05 2.11 -8.95
N GLU A 13 -12.06 0.92 -9.55
CA GLU A 13 -11.80 0.71 -10.98
C GLU A 13 -12.92 1.31 -11.85
N GLN A 14 -14.18 1.18 -11.44
CA GLN A 14 -15.30 1.81 -12.15
C GLN A 14 -15.23 3.35 -12.08
N ARG A 15 -14.81 3.90 -10.93
CA ARG A 15 -14.57 5.34 -10.77
C ARG A 15 -13.46 5.84 -11.69
N ASP A 16 -12.38 5.09 -11.84
CA ASP A 16 -11.29 5.43 -12.76
C ASP A 16 -11.75 5.45 -14.22
N VAL A 17 -12.48 4.41 -14.67
CA VAL A 17 -13.06 4.38 -16.03
C VAL A 17 -13.99 5.58 -16.24
N LYS A 18 -14.85 5.90 -15.28
CA LYS A 18 -15.76 7.05 -15.36
C LYS A 18 -14.98 8.36 -15.47
N THR A 19 -13.92 8.52 -14.68
CA THR A 19 -13.07 9.72 -14.70
C THR A 19 -12.36 9.87 -16.05
N GLN A 20 -11.85 8.79 -16.63
CA GLN A 20 -11.23 8.79 -17.97
C GLN A 20 -12.24 9.20 -19.04
N LEU A 21 -13.46 8.65 -19.00
CA LEU A 21 -14.53 9.01 -19.94
C LEU A 21 -14.93 10.48 -19.81
N ASP A 22 -15.00 11.01 -18.59
CA ASP A 22 -15.38 12.40 -18.35
C ASP A 22 -14.30 13.37 -18.86
N LYS A 23 -13.02 13.08 -18.57
CA LYS A 23 -11.88 13.81 -19.13
C LYS A 23 -11.88 13.79 -20.66
N ALA A 24 -12.13 12.64 -21.27
CA ALA A 24 -12.20 12.54 -22.72
C ALA A 24 -13.36 13.35 -23.31
N ARG A 25 -14.52 13.39 -22.66
CA ARG A 25 -15.65 14.25 -23.05
C ARG A 25 -15.30 15.73 -22.97
N ILE A 26 -14.69 16.17 -21.86
CA ILE A 26 -14.27 17.57 -21.67
C ILE A 26 -13.24 17.96 -22.73
N ASN A 27 -12.25 17.10 -22.98
CA ASN A 27 -11.18 17.37 -23.93
C ASN A 27 -11.68 17.46 -25.39
N LEU A 28 -12.68 16.64 -25.76
CA LEU A 28 -13.31 16.73 -27.07
C LEU A 28 -14.32 17.89 -27.19
N GLY A 29 -14.82 18.42 -26.06
CA GLY A 29 -15.88 19.43 -26.04
C GLY A 29 -17.23 18.91 -26.56
N ARG A 30 -17.38 17.59 -26.76
CA ARG A 30 -18.61 16.94 -27.23
C ARG A 30 -18.78 15.57 -26.59
N ALA A 31 -19.98 15.01 -26.71
CA ALA A 31 -20.22 13.62 -26.31
C ALA A 31 -19.35 12.66 -27.15
N LEU A 32 -18.77 11.66 -26.48
CA LEU A 32 -18.01 10.60 -27.13
C LEU A 32 -18.96 9.69 -27.91
N THR A 33 -18.54 9.29 -29.10
CA THR A 33 -19.19 8.24 -29.88
C THR A 33 -19.01 6.87 -29.22
N ASN A 34 -19.87 5.90 -29.56
CA ASN A 34 -19.77 4.53 -29.01
C ASN A 34 -18.38 3.92 -29.21
N SER A 35 -17.76 4.16 -30.36
CA SER A 35 -16.41 3.66 -30.66
C SER A 35 -15.34 4.29 -29.76
N GLU A 36 -15.41 5.60 -29.54
CA GLU A 36 -14.49 6.30 -28.64
C GLU A 36 -14.69 5.85 -27.18
N GLN A 37 -15.95 5.72 -26.73
CA GLN A 37 -16.24 5.19 -25.40
C GLN A 37 -15.68 3.79 -25.20
N ASN A 38 -15.79 2.92 -26.22
CA ASN A 38 -15.24 1.57 -26.14
C ASN A 38 -13.70 1.59 -26.08
N LYS A 39 -13.03 2.44 -26.87
CA LYS A 39 -11.58 2.61 -26.79
C LYS A 39 -11.13 3.08 -25.41
N VAL A 40 -11.76 4.13 -24.86
CA VAL A 40 -11.40 4.66 -23.53
C VAL A 40 -11.63 3.61 -22.43
N LYS A 41 -12.69 2.81 -22.53
CA LYS A 41 -12.92 1.70 -21.61
C LYS A 41 -11.85 0.61 -21.73
N ASP A 42 -11.51 0.20 -22.95
CA ASP A 42 -10.48 -0.81 -23.20
C ASP A 42 -9.12 -0.33 -22.63
N GLU A 43 -8.71 0.91 -22.92
CA GLU A 43 -7.48 1.51 -22.37
C GLU A 43 -7.49 1.61 -20.84
N ALA A 44 -8.64 1.94 -20.24
CA ALA A 44 -8.76 1.99 -18.79
C ALA A 44 -8.63 0.60 -18.16
N ILE A 45 -9.20 -0.44 -18.78
CA ILE A 45 -9.05 -1.83 -18.33
C ILE A 45 -7.59 -2.27 -18.43
N GLU A 46 -6.90 -1.94 -19.53
CA GLU A 46 -5.46 -2.25 -19.68
C GLU A 46 -4.61 -1.59 -18.58
N LYS A 47 -4.88 -0.31 -18.27
CA LYS A 47 -4.20 0.40 -17.18
C LYS A 47 -4.44 -0.27 -15.83
N ILE A 48 -5.68 -0.68 -15.55
CA ILE A 48 -6.05 -1.35 -14.31
C ILE A 48 -5.36 -2.71 -14.18
N MET A 49 -5.32 -3.50 -15.25
CA MET A 49 -4.61 -4.78 -15.25
C MET A 49 -3.11 -4.59 -14.99
N ASN A 50 -2.49 -3.59 -15.64
CA ASN A 50 -1.09 -3.28 -15.41
C ASN A 50 -0.86 -2.78 -13.97
N ALA A 51 -1.73 -1.91 -13.44
CA ALA A 51 -1.65 -1.44 -12.06
C ALA A 51 -1.74 -2.61 -11.06
N ARG A 52 -2.63 -3.57 -11.29
CA ARG A 52 -2.71 -4.80 -10.47
C ARG A 52 -1.41 -5.61 -10.50
N GLU A 53 -0.78 -5.77 -11.67
CA GLU A 53 0.52 -6.43 -11.76
C GLU A 53 1.61 -5.66 -10.99
N GLN A 54 1.66 -4.34 -11.11
CA GLN A 54 2.65 -3.52 -10.41
C GLN A 54 2.46 -3.60 -8.89
N ILE A 55 1.21 -3.51 -8.41
CA ILE A 55 0.90 -3.65 -6.98
C ILE A 55 1.32 -5.04 -6.49
N ALA A 56 1.04 -6.11 -7.25
CA ALA A 56 1.46 -7.47 -6.90
C ALA A 56 2.99 -7.64 -6.87
N LYS A 57 3.71 -6.99 -7.79
CA LYS A 57 5.18 -6.97 -7.82
C LYS A 57 5.74 -6.21 -6.60
N LEU A 58 5.18 -5.06 -6.26
CA LEU A 58 5.60 -4.25 -5.11
C LEU A 58 5.32 -4.97 -3.78
N THR A 59 4.13 -5.56 -3.60
CA THR A 59 3.81 -6.36 -2.40
C THR A 59 4.68 -7.61 -2.27
N ARG A 60 5.21 -8.17 -3.37
CA ARG A 60 6.19 -9.27 -3.31
C ARG A 60 7.56 -8.79 -2.83
N VAL A 61 7.97 -7.57 -3.17
CA VAL A 61 9.27 -7.01 -2.75
C VAL A 61 9.26 -6.62 -1.28
N GLU A 62 8.14 -6.15 -0.75
CA GLU A 62 7.99 -5.80 0.68
C GLU A 62 8.01 -7.02 1.63
N ARG A 63 7.89 -8.24 1.10
CA ARG A 63 8.11 -9.48 1.86
C ARG A 63 9.57 -9.92 1.91
N LYS A 64 10.53 -9.05 1.62
CA LYS A 64 11.88 -9.25 2.16
C LYS A 64 11.84 -8.82 3.63
N PRO A 65 11.88 -9.76 4.61
CA PRO A 65 11.96 -9.36 6.00
C PRO A 65 13.23 -8.54 6.17
N LYS A 66 13.07 -7.25 6.48
CA LYS A 66 14.12 -6.52 7.17
C LYS A 66 14.37 -7.35 8.42
N LYS A 67 15.52 -8.04 8.49
CA LYS A 67 15.98 -8.73 9.69
C LYS A 67 15.84 -7.73 10.84
N GLN A 68 14.82 -7.94 11.66
CA GLN A 68 14.73 -7.34 12.98
C GLN A 68 15.90 -7.93 13.74
N HIS A 69 17.05 -7.27 13.69
CA HIS A 69 18.14 -7.51 14.62
C HIS A 69 17.66 -7.05 16.00
N GLN A 70 16.96 -7.98 16.66
CA GLN A 70 17.26 -8.45 18.01
C GLN A 70 18.08 -7.48 18.87
N ALA A 71 17.41 -6.88 19.85
CA ALA A 71 18.01 -6.55 21.15
C ALA A 71 16.90 -6.52 22.22
N LEU A 72 16.42 -7.70 22.61
CA LEU A 72 15.87 -7.88 23.95
C LEU A 72 17.03 -8.30 24.86
N PRO A 73 17.40 -7.54 25.90
CA PRO A 73 18.03 -8.13 27.06
C PRO A 73 16.90 -8.61 27.99
N LEU A 74 16.64 -9.92 27.96
CA LEU A 74 15.92 -10.61 29.02
C LEU A 74 16.93 -10.94 30.14
N LEU A 75 16.46 -10.84 31.39
CA LEU A 75 17.09 -11.31 32.65
C LEU A 75 18.10 -10.32 33.27
N ALA A 76 18.13 -10.04 34.57
CA ALA A 76 17.35 -10.44 35.74
C ALA A 76 17.85 -9.60 36.95
N GLY A 77 16.99 -9.38 37.95
CA GLY A 77 17.39 -9.27 39.36
C GLY A 77 18.14 -8.03 39.86
N LEU A 78 17.44 -7.18 40.62
CA LEU A 78 17.99 -6.50 41.81
C LEU A 78 18.63 -7.56 42.76
N PRO A 79 19.57 -7.21 43.69
CA PRO A 79 19.82 -5.89 44.28
C PRO A 79 21.32 -5.48 44.35
N ARG A 80 21.64 -4.19 44.24
CA ARG A 80 22.90 -3.68 44.82
C ARG A 80 22.55 -2.87 46.06
N SER A 81 23.02 -3.44 47.17
CA SER A 81 22.85 -3.06 48.55
C SER A 81 22.99 -1.58 48.84
N ALA A 82 22.20 -1.17 49.84
CA ALA A 82 22.16 0.14 50.46
C ALA A 82 23.56 0.67 50.81
N HIS A 83 23.83 1.89 50.35
CA HIS A 83 24.86 2.75 50.89
C HIS A 83 24.37 3.31 52.23
N VAL A 84 24.85 2.75 53.34
CA VAL A 84 24.78 3.40 54.65
C VAL A 84 26.21 3.61 55.12
N HIS A 85 26.70 4.84 54.93
CA HIS A 85 27.82 5.38 55.69
C HIS A 85 27.29 5.80 57.06
N HIS A 86 27.72 5.12 58.12
CA HIS A 86 27.92 5.77 59.40
C HIS A 86 29.07 5.08 60.12
N GLY A 87 30.16 5.85 60.28
CA GLY A 87 31.37 5.41 60.95
C GLY A 87 31.18 5.37 62.46
N ASN A 88 31.75 4.34 63.09
CA ASN A 88 32.06 4.36 64.51
C ASN A 88 33.20 3.36 64.81
N ASN A 89 34.40 3.87 65.10
CA ASN A 89 35.39 3.34 66.05
C ASN A 89 36.59 4.30 66.05
N LEU A 90 36.80 5.10 67.10
CA LEU A 90 37.60 4.78 68.29
C LEU A 90 38.97 4.18 67.95
N HIS A 91 40.01 4.99 68.09
CA HIS A 91 41.19 4.78 68.95
C HIS A 91 41.76 6.15 69.33
#